data_AF-A0A6B3HZ90-F1
#
_entry.id   AF-A0A6B3HZ90-F1
#
_cell.length_a   1.000
_cell.length_b   1.000
_cell.length_c   1.000
_cell.angle_alpha   90.00
_cell.angle_beta   90.00
_cell.angle_gamma   90.00
#
_symmetry.space_group_name_H-M   'P 1'
#
loop_
_entity.id
_entity.type
_entity.pdbx_description
1 polymer ?
#
loop_
_entity_poly.entity_id
_entity_poly.type
_entity_poly.pdbx_seq_one_letter_code
_entity_poly.pdbx_strand_id
1 'polypeptide(L)' 'MPHMPERDGADATFATVFRQALRRRGLPLERIRDHLRAQQISISLATLSHWQRGRSQPEKAQSLRAVDALEPLLGLP' A
#
# COMPACT_ATOMS: atom_id res chain seq x y z
N MET A 1 -14.70 27.11 -5.08
CA MET A 1 -14.83 25.89 -4.25
C MET A 1 -13.58 25.04 -4.44
N PRO A 2 -12.76 24.78 -3.40
CA PRO A 2 -11.72 23.77 -3.50
C PRO A 2 -12.37 22.38 -3.61
N HIS A 3 -11.78 21.51 -4.42
CA HIS A 3 -12.21 20.13 -4.62
C HIS A 3 -12.44 19.43 -3.27
N MET A 4 -13.69 19.07 -2.98
CA MET A 4 -14.01 18.09 -1.95
C MET A 4 -13.37 16.77 -2.40
N PRO A 5 -12.49 16.14 -1.61
CA PRO A 5 -12.22 14.72 -1.83
C PRO A 5 -13.53 14.00 -1.52
N GLU A 6 -14.07 13.32 -2.54
CA GLU A 6 -15.14 12.36 -2.39
C GLU A 6 -14.80 11.47 -1.19
N ARG A 7 -15.74 11.43 -0.24
CA ARG A 7 -15.68 10.58 0.95
C ARG A 7 -15.72 9.13 0.47
N ASP A 8 -14.55 8.56 0.20
CA ASP A 8 -14.37 7.15 -0.11
C ASP A 8 -14.88 6.34 1.08
N GLY A 9 -15.78 5.40 0.79
CA GLY A 9 -16.63 4.70 1.73
C GLY A 9 -15.91 4.25 3.00
N ALA A 10 -16.47 4.67 4.12
CA ALA A 10 -16.20 4.11 5.43
C ALA A 10 -16.60 2.63 5.42
N ASP A 11 -15.60 1.74 5.24
CA ASP A 11 -15.33 0.56 6.08
C ASP A 11 -14.06 -0.17 5.58
N ALA A 12 -12.94 0.00 6.29
CA ALA A 12 -11.73 -0.86 6.31
C ALA A 12 -11.11 -1.44 4.99
N THR A 13 -11.10 -0.75 3.86
CA THR A 13 -10.35 -1.26 2.67
C THR A 13 -8.82 -1.20 2.88
N PHE A 14 -8.08 -2.22 2.41
CA PHE A 14 -6.61 -2.29 2.42
C PHE A 14 -5.93 -0.99 2.00
N ALA A 15 -6.46 -0.32 0.97
CA ALA A 15 -5.98 0.96 0.47
C ALA A 15 -5.89 2.06 1.52
N THR A 16 -6.88 2.14 2.41
CA THR A 16 -6.96 3.15 3.47
C THR A 16 -5.94 2.87 4.56
N VAL A 17 -5.83 1.61 5.00
CA VAL A 17 -4.83 1.16 5.98
C VAL A 17 -3.43 1.39 5.44
N PHE A 18 -3.17 0.98 4.19
CA PHE A 18 -1.90 1.14 3.50
C PHE A 18 -1.50 2.62 3.38
N ARG A 19 -2.42 3.48 2.92
CA ARG A 19 -2.18 4.93 2.83
C ARG A 19 -1.94 5.56 4.19
N GLN A 20 -2.69 5.15 5.22
CA GLN A 20 -2.52 5.67 6.57
C GLN A 20 -1.15 5.27 7.15
N ALA A 21 -0.74 4.02 6.97
CA ALA A 21 0.54 3.52 7.42
C ALA A 21 1.72 4.19 6.71
N LEU A 22 1.62 4.36 5.38
CA LEU A 22 2.54 5.17 4.57
C LEU A 22 2.70 6.59 5.12
N ARG A 23 1.59 7.28 5.39
CA ARG A 23 1.61 8.66 5.92
C ARG A 23 2.16 8.72 7.34
N ARG A 24 1.86 7.75 8.19
CA ARG A 24 2.40 7.66 9.56
C ARG A 24 3.92 7.47 9.57
N ARG A 25 4.44 6.65 8.64
CA ARG A 25 5.87 6.36 8.52
C ARG A 25 6.63 7.38 7.65
N GLY A 26 5.94 8.18 6.84
CA GLY A 26 6.56 9.12 5.91
C GLY A 26 7.35 8.42 4.80
N LEU A 27 6.95 7.20 4.41
CA LEU A 27 7.70 6.39 3.45
C LEU A 27 7.18 6.59 2.03
N PRO A 28 8.06 6.79 1.03
CA PRO A 28 7.65 6.83 -0.37
C PRO A 28 7.41 5.42 -0.91
N LEU A 29 6.55 5.30 -1.93
CA LEU A 29 6.27 4.03 -2.64
C LEU A 29 7.54 3.38 -3.22
N GLU A 30 8.56 4.17 -3.52
CA GLU A 30 9.85 3.68 -4.00
C GLU A 30 10.63 2.91 -2.93
N ARG A 31 10.57 3.35 -1.67
CA ARG A 31 11.20 2.63 -0.54
C ARG A 31 10.48 1.32 -0.27
N ILE A 32 9.15 1.33 -0.39
CA ILE A 32 8.34 0.11 -0.36
C ILE A 32 8.79 -0.84 -1.47
N ARG A 33 8.84 -0.39 -2.73
CA ARG A 33 9.30 -1.21 -3.86
C ARG A 33 10.70 -1.77 -3.63
N ASP A 34 11.64 -0.95 -3.15
CA ASP A 34 13.03 -1.37 -2.94
C ASP A 34 13.12 -2.46 -1.84
N HIS A 35 12.37 -2.29 -0.75
CA HIS A 35 12.26 -3.30 0.31
C HIS A 35 11.65 -4.61 -0.20
N LEU A 36 10.57 -4.52 -0.99
CA LEU A 36 9.97 -5.68 -1.64
C LEU A 36 10.96 -6.39 -2.57
N ARG A 37 11.70 -5.63 -3.36
CA ARG A 37 12.72 -6.16 -4.27
C ARG A 37 13.85 -6.87 -3.49
N ALA A 38 14.23 -6.37 -2.31
CA ALA A 38 15.19 -7.04 -1.43
C ALA A 38 14.67 -8.41 -0.93
N GLN A 39 13.35 -8.56 -0.77
CA GLN A 39 12.68 -9.82 -0.43
C GLN A 39 12.40 -10.71 -1.65
N GLN A 40 13.00 -10.40 -2.82
CA GLN A 40 12.76 -11.06 -4.11
C GLN A 40 11.33 -10.89 -4.65
N ILE A 41 10.62 -9.85 -4.20
CA ILE A 41 9.25 -9.53 -4.60
C ILE A 41 9.28 -8.34 -5.58
N SER A 42 9.12 -8.62 -6.88
CA SER A 42 9.14 -7.59 -7.92
C SER A 42 7.74 -7.01 -8.21
N ILE A 43 7.33 -5.94 -7.51
CA ILE A 43 6.07 -5.23 -7.78
C ILE A 43 6.34 -3.83 -8.35
N SER A 44 5.62 -3.47 -9.41
CA SER A 44 5.72 -2.16 -10.05
C SER A 44 5.07 -1.04 -9.23
N LEU A 45 5.59 0.18 -9.35
CA LEU A 45 4.98 1.38 -8.75
C LEU A 45 3.53 1.59 -9.21
N ALA A 46 3.20 1.15 -10.43
CA ALA A 46 1.83 1.19 -10.95
C ALA A 46 0.89 0.31 -10.10
N THR A 47 1.31 -0.90 -9.74
CA THR A 47 0.54 -1.81 -8.87
C THR A 47 0.38 -1.23 -7.46
N LEU A 48 1.46 -0.70 -6.88
CA LEU A 48 1.39 -0.02 -5.58
C LEU A 48 0.46 1.22 -5.61
N SER A 49 0.47 1.97 -6.71
CA SER A 49 -0.43 3.11 -6.90
C SER A 49 -1.89 2.69 -7.07
N HIS A 50 -2.16 1.50 -7.62
CA HIS A 50 -3.51 0.93 -7.67
C HIS A 50 -3.98 0.48 -6.28
N TRP A 51 -3.08 -0.09 -5.48
CA TRP A 51 -3.36 -0.45 -4.08
C TRP A 51 -3.70 0.77 -3.24
N GLN A 52 -2.92 1.84 -3.34
CA GLN A 52 -3.20 3.09 -2.63
C GLN A 52 -4.54 3.71 -3.03
N ARG A 53 -5.01 3.48 -4.27
CA ARG A 53 -6.28 3.98 -4.81
C ARG A 53 -7.46 3.03 -4.63
N GLY A 54 -7.26 1.87 -4.00
CA GLY A 54 -8.32 0.87 -3.82
C GLY A 54 -8.79 0.20 -5.11
N ARG A 55 -8.07 0.37 -6.22
CA ARG A 55 -8.41 -0.23 -7.52
C ARG A 55 -7.96 -1.68 -7.65
N SER A 56 -7.01 -2.12 -6.83
CA SER A 56 -6.55 -3.51 -6.78
C SER A 56 -6.16 -3.88 -5.37
N GLN A 57 -6.45 -5.12 -4.98
CA GLN A 57 -6.09 -5.69 -3.69
C GLN A 57 -5.00 -6.76 -3.88
N PRO A 58 -4.23 -7.05 -2.83
CA PRO A 58 -3.19 -8.09 -2.88
C PRO A 58 -3.82 -9.49 -2.88
N GLU A 59 -4.33 -9.94 -4.03
CA GLU A 59 -4.97 -11.26 -4.15
C GLU A 59 -4.00 -12.37 -4.61
N LYS A 60 -2.86 -11.98 -5.19
CA LYS A 60 -1.85 -12.92 -5.69
C LYS A 60 -0.84 -13.26 -4.59
N ALA A 61 -0.27 -14.46 -4.64
CA ALA A 61 0.78 -14.90 -3.71
C ALA A 61 1.94 -13.90 -3.57
N GLN A 62 2.36 -13.29 -4.69
CA GLN A 62 3.40 -12.26 -4.70
C GLN A 62 2.98 -10.98 -3.97
N SER A 63 1.69 -10.62 -4.06
CA SER A 63 1.14 -9.44 -3.42
C SER A 63 0.93 -9.64 -1.92
N LEU A 64 0.46 -10.82 -1.51
CA LEU A 64 0.37 -11.19 -0.10
C LEU A 64 1.74 -11.18 0.57
N ARG A 65 2.74 -11.80 -0.07
CA ARG A 65 4.15 -11.72 0.35
C ARG A 65 4.63 -10.27 0.49
N ALA A 66 4.17 -9.39 -0.39
CA ALA A 66 4.54 -7.99 -0.33
C ALA A 66 3.93 -7.28 0.88
N VAL A 67 2.67 -7.57 1.21
CA VAL A 67 2.03 -7.02 2.40
C VAL A 67 2.72 -7.53 3.65
N ASP A 68 2.96 -8.84 3.74
CA ASP A 68 3.65 -9.50 4.86
C ASP A 68 5.04 -8.88 5.11
N ALA A 69 5.79 -8.63 4.04
CA ALA A 69 7.08 -7.93 4.12
C ALA A 69 6.96 -6.46 4.58
N LEU A 70 5.84 -5.81 4.33
CA LEU A 70 5.60 -4.40 4.65
C LEU A 70 4.94 -4.19 6.01
N GLU A 71 4.16 -5.13 6.51
CA GLU A 71 3.54 -5.10 7.84
C GLU A 71 4.53 -4.74 8.96
N PRO A 72 5.70 -5.38 9.10
CA PRO A 72 6.67 -5.03 10.15
C PRO A 72 7.29 -3.64 9.93
N LEU A 73 7.47 -3.22 8.68
CA LEU A 73 8.02 -1.91 8.32
C LEU A 73 7.00 -0.77 8.55
N LEU A 74 5.73 -1.07 8.36
CA LEU A 74 4.61 -0.19 8.60
C LEU A 74 4.20 -0.18 10.08
N GLY A 75 4.52 -1.23 10.84
CA GLY A 75 4.07 -1.44 12.22
C GLY A 75 2.59 -1.76 12.30
N LEU A 76 2.09 -2.53 11.34
CA LEU A 76 0.75 -3.12 11.37
C LEU A 76 0.84 -4.46 12.13
N PRO A 77 -0.20 -4.85 12.89
CA PRO A 77 -0.22 -6.09 13.67
C PRO A 77 -0.27 -7.34 12.80
#